data_AF-A0A9X3SSX9-F1
#
_entry.id   AF-A0A9X3SSX9-F1
#
_cell.length_a   1.000
_cell.length_b   1.000
_cell.length_c   1.000
_cell.angle_alpha   90.00
_cell.angle_beta   90.00
_cell.angle_gamma   90.00
#
_symmetry.space_group_name_H-M   'P 1'
#
loop_
_entity.id
_entity.type
_entity.pdbx_description
1 polymer ?
#
loop_
_entity_poly.entity_id
_entity_poly.type
_entity_poly.pdbx_seq_one_letter_code
_entity_poly.pdbx_strand_id
1 'polypeptide(L)'
;MGFRVQVESGQLRSGAGKMRSFASDASRIPDAVERDARSADSANRGFMTGEACEALAEDLKADMKELNEHLKDTAKGLEDAAQDWDDADEQMASGFDEIATRLRGA
;
A
#
# COMPACT_ATOMS: atom_id res chain seq x y z
N MET A 1 26.21 25.03 -1.76
CA MET A 1 25.45 24.03 -2.54
C MET A 1 25.60 22.71 -1.81
N GLY A 2 24.58 22.30 -1.04
CA GLY A 2 24.60 21.05 -0.29
C GLY A 2 24.31 19.86 -1.20
N PHE A 3 25.03 18.76 -1.00
CA PHE A 3 24.74 17.47 -1.63
C PHE A 3 23.42 16.95 -1.05
N ARG A 4 22.34 17.01 -1.82
CA ARG A 4 21.12 16.22 -1.55
C ARG A 4 21.26 14.91 -2.30
N VAL A 5 21.34 13.80 -1.57
CA VAL A 5 21.15 12.48 -2.18
C VAL A 5 19.68 12.44 -2.59
N GLN A 6 19.39 12.56 -3.90
CA GLN A 6 18.03 12.47 -4.43
C GLN A 6 17.51 11.03 -4.35
N VAL A 7 17.21 10.52 -3.16
CA VAL A 7 16.11 9.59 -3.03
C VAL A 7 14.90 10.47 -2.80
N GLU A 8 14.10 10.72 -3.83
CA GLU A 8 12.90 11.54 -3.68
C GLU A 8 11.92 10.82 -2.76
N SER A 9 11.94 11.12 -1.45
CA SER A 9 10.94 10.64 -0.48
C SER A 9 9.51 10.90 -0.96
N GLY A 10 9.32 11.92 -1.81
CA GLY A 10 8.10 12.17 -2.58
C GLY A 10 7.67 11.03 -3.50
N GLN A 11 8.59 10.33 -4.18
CA GLN A 11 8.28 9.15 -5.00
C GLN A 11 7.87 7.95 -4.15
N LEU A 12 8.52 7.73 -3.00
CA LEU A 12 8.14 6.68 -2.06
C LEU A 12 6.72 6.93 -1.52
N ARG A 13 6.42 8.16 -1.10
CA ARG A 13 5.08 8.59 -0.67
C ARG A 13 4.04 8.45 -1.78
N SER A 14 4.40 8.79 -3.03
CA SER A 14 3.53 8.57 -4.19
C SER A 14 3.25 7.08 -4.42
N GLY A 15 4.28 6.22 -4.29
CA GLY A 15 4.15 4.77 -4.32
C GLY A 15 3.20 4.25 -3.24
N ALA A 16 3.37 4.69 -1.99
CA ALA A 16 2.48 4.33 -0.88
C ALA A 16 1.02 4.72 -1.16
N GLY A 17 0.81 5.91 -1.73
CA GLY A 17 -0.50 6.37 -2.19
C GLY A 17 -1.14 5.44 -3.22
N LYS A 18 -0.37 4.99 -4.22
CA LYS A 18 -0.85 4.03 -5.23
C LYS A 18 -1.21 2.68 -4.61
N MET A 19 -0.39 2.17 -3.70
CA MET A 19 -0.66 0.90 -3.00
C MET A 19 -1.96 0.96 -2.20
N ARG A 20 -2.23 2.09 -1.52
CA ARG A 20 -3.53 2.30 -0.85
C ARG A 20 -4.71 2.34 -1.80
N SER A 21 -4.55 2.94 -2.98
CA SER A 21 -5.59 2.92 -4.02
C SER A 21 -5.89 1.49 -4.44
N PHE A 22 -4.86 0.71 -4.77
CA PHE A 22 -5.02 -0.70 -5.14
C PHE A 22 -5.64 -1.53 -4.02
N ALA A 23 -5.28 -1.27 -2.77
CA ALA A 23 -5.89 -1.94 -1.63
C ALA A 23 -7.40 -1.62 -1.58
N SER A 24 -7.78 -0.35 -1.72
CA SER A 24 -9.19 0.05 -1.76
C SER A 24 -9.94 -0.61 -2.91
N ASP A 25 -9.32 -0.73 -4.08
CA ASP A 25 -9.95 -1.36 -5.24
C ASP A 25 -10.11 -2.87 -5.01
N ALA A 26 -9.06 -3.55 -4.53
CA ALA A 26 -9.09 -4.97 -4.18
C ALA A 26 -10.21 -5.30 -3.19
N SER A 27 -10.44 -4.45 -2.17
CA SER A 27 -11.51 -4.67 -1.18
C SER A 27 -12.93 -4.61 -1.75
N ARG A 28 -13.12 -4.02 -2.94
CA ARG A 28 -14.45 -3.86 -3.57
C ARG A 28 -14.75 -4.93 -4.62
N ILE A 29 -13.74 -5.63 -5.12
CA ILE A 29 -13.90 -6.67 -6.13
C ILE A 29 -14.84 -7.80 -5.65
N PRO A 30 -14.72 -8.31 -4.41
CA PRO A 30 -15.56 -9.41 -3.94
C PRO A 30 -17.05 -9.06 -3.85
N ASP A 31 -17.42 -7.81 -3.56
CA ASP A 31 -18.82 -7.41 -3.31
C ASP A 31 -19.75 -7.75 -4.47
N ALA A 32 -19.30 -7.50 -5.71
CA ALA A 32 -20.09 -7.80 -6.90
C ALA A 32 -20.20 -9.31 -7.11
N VAL A 33 -19.11 -10.05 -6.92
CA VAL A 33 -19.04 -11.49 -7.13
C VAL A 33 -19.84 -12.25 -6.09
N GLU A 34 -19.79 -11.86 -4.82
CA GLU A 34 -20.65 -12.43 -3.76
C GLU A 34 -22.13 -12.24 -4.09
N ARG A 35 -22.52 -11.03 -4.52
CA ARG A 35 -23.92 -10.73 -4.83
C ARG A 35 -24.41 -11.56 -6.02
N ASP A 36 -23.59 -11.67 -7.05
CA ASP A 36 -23.94 -12.40 -8.26
C ASP A 36 -23.94 -13.92 -8.02
N ALA A 37 -23.01 -14.44 -7.20
CA ALA A 37 -22.99 -15.84 -6.76
C ALA A 37 -24.23 -16.22 -5.94
N ARG A 38 -24.61 -15.40 -4.95
CA ARG A 38 -25.85 -15.62 -4.18
C ARG A 38 -27.10 -15.57 -5.07
N SER A 39 -27.10 -14.67 -6.05
CA SER A 39 -28.21 -14.59 -7.02
C SER A 39 -28.28 -15.85 -7.89
N ALA A 40 -27.13 -16.35 -8.36
CA ALA A 40 -27.03 -17.58 -9.14
C ALA A 40 -27.43 -18.81 -8.33
N ASP A 41 -27.02 -18.94 -7.06
CA ASP A 41 -27.47 -20.03 -6.18
C ASP A 41 -28.99 -19.99 -5.99
N SER A 42 -29.55 -18.81 -5.68
CA SER A 42 -30.99 -18.66 -5.49
C SER A 42 -31.81 -19.03 -6.73
N ALA A 43 -31.29 -18.78 -7.93
CA ALA A 43 -31.92 -19.09 -9.20
C ALA A 43 -31.75 -20.56 -9.63
N ASN A 44 -30.67 -21.21 -9.20
CA ASN A 44 -30.31 -22.58 -9.60
C ASN A 44 -30.34 -23.55 -8.40
N ARG A 45 -31.19 -23.27 -7.42
CA ARG A 45 -31.27 -24.02 -6.16
C ARG A 45 -31.45 -25.52 -6.42
N GLY A 46 -30.53 -26.33 -5.92
CA GLY A 46 -30.52 -27.79 -6.13
C GLY A 46 -29.65 -28.27 -7.32
N PHE A 47 -29.01 -27.37 -8.05
CA PHE A 47 -27.96 -27.70 -9.01
C PHE A 47 -26.58 -27.38 -8.42
N MET A 48 -25.60 -28.28 -8.61
CA MET A 48 -24.20 -28.10 -8.15
C MET A 48 -23.53 -26.80 -8.63
N THR A 49 -24.06 -26.16 -9.67
CA THR A 49 -23.54 -24.90 -10.21
C THR A 49 -23.72 -23.71 -9.28
N GLY A 50 -24.75 -23.71 -8.42
CA GLY A 50 -24.95 -22.66 -7.41
C GLY A 50 -23.88 -22.72 -6.32
N GLU A 51 -23.70 -23.91 -5.73
CA GLU A 51 -22.68 -24.19 -4.71
C GLU A 51 -21.26 -23.89 -5.20
N ALA A 52 -20.95 -24.22 -6.47
CA ALA A 52 -19.65 -23.91 -7.07
C ALA A 52 -19.42 -22.40 -7.23
N CYS A 53 -20.46 -21.61 -7.53
CA CYS A 53 -20.36 -20.16 -7.61
C CYS A 53 -20.15 -19.52 -6.22
N GLU A 54 -20.79 -20.02 -5.18
CA GLU A 54 -20.56 -19.55 -3.80
C GLU A 54 -19.14 -19.86 -3.32
N ALA A 55 -18.65 -21.08 -3.56
CA ALA A 55 -17.29 -21.46 -3.21
C ALA A 55 -16.24 -20.55 -3.88
N LEU A 56 -16.41 -20.28 -5.18
CA LEU A 56 -15.53 -19.37 -5.92
C LEU A 56 -15.57 -17.93 -5.38
N ALA A 57 -16.75 -17.46 -4.95
CA ALA A 57 -16.90 -16.13 -4.38
C ALA A 57 -16.19 -15.99 -3.02
N GLU A 58 -16.26 -17.03 -2.18
CA GLU A 58 -15.53 -17.06 -0.89
C GLU A 58 -14.02 -17.15 -1.09
N ASP A 59 -13.54 -17.96 -2.05
CA ASP A 59 -12.12 -18.03 -2.39
C ASP A 59 -11.60 -16.66 -2.88
N LEU A 60 -12.32 -16.01 -3.80
CA LEU A 60 -11.97 -14.67 -4.28
C LEU A 60 -11.94 -13.65 -3.15
N LYS A 61 -12.87 -13.73 -2.21
CA LYS A 61 -12.91 -12.83 -1.04
C LYS A 61 -11.68 -13.02 -0.16
N ALA A 62 -11.27 -14.26 0.09
CA ALA A 62 -10.08 -14.57 0.86
C ALA A 62 -8.82 -14.02 0.17
N ASP A 63 -8.67 -14.28 -1.14
CA ASP A 63 -7.54 -13.80 -1.94
C ASP A 63 -7.45 -12.28 -1.96
N MET A 64 -8.58 -11.59 -2.17
CA MET A 64 -8.61 -10.12 -2.18
C MET A 64 -8.34 -9.51 -0.81
N LYS A 65 -8.70 -10.21 0.27
CA LYS A 65 -8.37 -9.79 1.63
C LYS A 65 -6.86 -9.88 1.88
N GLU A 66 -6.23 -11.00 1.54
CA GLU A 66 -4.78 -11.17 1.67
C GLU A 66 -4.02 -10.15 0.82
N LEU A 67 -4.46 -9.94 -0.43
CA LEU A 67 -3.90 -8.91 -1.30
C LEU A 67 -4.04 -7.50 -0.70
N ASN A 68 -5.20 -7.17 -0.12
CA ASN A 68 -5.42 -5.88 0.54
C ASN A 68 -4.46 -5.65 1.71
N GLU A 69 -4.23 -6.67 2.53
CA GLU A 69 -3.30 -6.63 3.67
C GLU A 69 -1.87 -6.40 3.17
N HIS A 70 -1.40 -7.16 2.17
CA HIS A 70 -0.08 -6.98 1.58
C HIS A 70 0.14 -5.60 0.95
N LEU A 71 -0.87 -5.06 0.27
CA LEU A 71 -0.80 -3.72 -0.31
C LEU A 71 -0.71 -2.64 0.76
N LYS A 72 -1.43 -2.79 1.88
CA LYS A 72 -1.34 -1.86 3.02
C LYS A 72 0.02 -1.94 3.71
N ASP A 73 0.54 -3.15 3.92
CA ASP A 73 1.86 -3.34 4.55
C ASP A 73 2.97 -2.76 3.67
N THR A 74 2.89 -2.97 2.36
CA THR A 74 3.83 -2.37 1.41
C THR A 74 3.72 -0.84 1.42
N ALA A 75 2.51 -0.29 1.47
CA ALA A 75 2.32 1.16 1.58
C ALA A 75 2.99 1.72 2.85
N LYS A 76 2.82 1.03 3.98
CA LYS A 76 3.46 1.41 5.24
C LYS A 76 4.99 1.35 5.14
N GLY A 77 5.55 0.26 4.61
CA GLY A 77 7.00 0.15 4.44
C GLY A 77 7.59 1.25 3.55
N LEU A 78 6.85 1.70 2.53
CA LEU A 78 7.25 2.85 1.70
C LEU A 78 7.20 4.18 2.46
N GLU A 79 6.24 4.36 3.36
CA GLU A 79 6.15 5.56 4.21
C GLU A 79 7.23 5.59 5.27
N ASP A 80 7.47 4.46 5.93
CA ASP A 80 8.53 4.32 6.93
C ASP A 80 9.89 4.61 6.28
N ALA A 81 10.17 4.03 5.10
CA ALA A 81 11.39 4.32 4.35
C ALA A 81 11.49 5.80 3.93
N ALA A 82 10.39 6.43 3.52
CA ALA A 82 10.39 7.85 3.17
C ALA A 82 10.70 8.74 4.39
N GLN A 83 10.21 8.37 5.57
CA GLN A 83 10.48 9.08 6.81
C GLN A 83 11.93 8.91 7.24
N ASP A 84 12.47 7.69 7.22
CA ASP A 84 13.87 7.40 7.55
C ASP A 84 14.83 8.21 6.66
N TRP A 85 14.48 8.39 5.38
CA TRP A 85 15.24 9.23 4.46
C TRP A 85 15.20 10.72 4.83
N ASP A 86 14.02 11.26 5.13
CA ASP A 86 13.88 12.66 5.53
C ASP A 86 14.65 12.92 6.84
N ASP A 87 14.56 12.02 7.82
CA ASP A 87 15.28 12.11 9.09
C ASP A 87 16.81 12.06 8.90
N ALA A 88 17.29 11.22 7.98
CA ALA A 88 18.71 11.13 7.64
C ALA A 88 19.21 12.42 6.97
N ASP A 89 18.43 12.99 6.05
CA ASP A 89 18.74 14.26 5.38
C ASP A 89 18.80 15.42 6.38
N GLU A 90 17.86 15.50 7.33
CA GLU A 90 17.86 16.50 8.40
C GLU A 90 19.08 16.38 9.33
N GLN A 91 19.42 15.16 9.74
CA GLN A 91 20.60 14.91 10.58
C GLN A 91 21.89 15.31 9.85
N MET A 92 22.04 14.93 8.58
CA MET A 92 23.21 15.32 7.79
C MET A 92 23.31 16.83 7.61
N ALA A 93 22.20 17.51 7.31
CA ALA A 93 22.16 18.96 7.18
C ALA A 93 22.60 19.66 8.47
N SER A 94 22.10 19.21 9.63
CA SER A 94 22.46 19.78 10.94
C SER A 94 23.95 19.62 11.26
N GLY A 95 24.55 18.46 10.93
CA GLY A 95 25.98 18.21 11.12
C GLY A 95 26.85 19.10 10.23
N PHE A 96 26.43 19.34 8.98
CA PHE A 96 27.13 20.28 8.09
C PHE A 96 27.03 21.72 8.57
N ASP A 97 25.88 22.16 9.07
CA ASP A 97 25.69 23.52 9.61
C ASP A 97 26.54 23.76 10.87
N GLU A 98 26.68 22.76 11.74
CA GLU A 98 27.56 22.84 12.91
C GLU A 98 29.04 23.01 12.50
N ILE A 99 29.51 22.21 11.53
CA ILE A 99 30.86 22.31 10.98
C ILE A 99 31.08 23.68 10.31
N ALA A 100 30.13 24.13 9.50
CA ALA A 100 30.20 25.42 8.82
C ALA A 100 30.24 26.59 9.81
N THR A 101 29.49 26.51 10.91
CA THR A 101 29.52 27.51 11.99
C THR A 101 30.87 27.54 12.69
N ARG A 102 31.45 26.38 13.02
CA ARG A 102 32.81 26.28 13.60
C ARG A 102 33.87 26.88 12.69
N LEU A 103 33.80 26.64 11.39
CA LEU A 103 34.76 27.17 10.41
C LEU A 103 34.64 28.68 10.18
N ARG A 104 33.48 29.30 10.44
CA ARG A 104 33.28 30.76 10.33
C ARG A 104 33.63 31.52 11.60
N GLY A 105 33.68 30.85 12.75
CA GLY A 105 34.04 31.42 14.04
C GLY A 105 35.52 31.26 14.43
N ALA A 106 36.31 30.58 13.59
CA ALA A 106 37.77 30.49 13.66
C ALA A 106 38.40 31.46 12.64
#